data_AF-A0A101XNV1-F1
#
_entry.id   AF-A0A101XNV1-F1
#
_cell.length_a   1.000
_cell.length_b   1.000
_cell.length_c   1.000
_cell.angle_alpha   90.00
_cell.angle_beta   90.00
_cell.angle_gamma   90.00
#
_symmetry.space_group_name_H-M   'P 1'
#
loop_
_entity.id
_entity.type
_entity.pdbx_description
1 polymer ?
#
loop_
_entity_poly.entity_id
_entity_poly.type
_entity_poly.pdbx_seq_one_letter_code
_entity_poly.pdbx_strand_id
1 'polypeptide(L)'
;MNMKGLNNVQLLTVYYNSLLTVVWILFFVIFVLAFMTFIFKWVGQQFEEQEDQSVANKNSKNTMRLTVRGESPKVSKNGTHSYPLGWYIAWYGLGFIWLIDGFLQSQPEMALPIFVKFVFNSVAQSQPGWLQHIMDFGITMWNQDTVGNNIAALLAQLAIGVGILTGRNHWWGRVAIWASLVWALIIWVMGEGLGNLFSSPSYWNGSPGAALIYMLISIYLLMPLRFWATGKIAKWTIAGLGIQWLILAFAQILPSNGYYSSDALYSIVANLSNMPQPIVLSNSLQVAALSMLHHPLLWNLVSVLIMIVIGVSGFFKRLRKFTLISAIAWLAFTWWIAEDFGVLGGMGTDLNMSPLYALLYISCWWYADRPVSFRKRIALPFLSHKLSAR
;
A
#
# COMPACT_ATOMS: atom_id res chain seq x y z
N MET A 1 31.59 8.60 -6.27
CA MET A 1 32.58 7.53 -5.97
C MET A 1 33.96 7.99 -6.41
N ASN A 2 35.01 7.88 -5.58
CA ASN A 2 36.38 8.22 -5.99
C ASN A 2 36.92 7.11 -6.90
N MET A 3 37.09 7.41 -8.19
CA MET A 3 37.47 6.43 -9.23
C MET A 3 38.97 6.15 -9.26
N LYS A 4 39.77 6.87 -8.46
CA LYS A 4 41.23 6.71 -8.41
C LYS A 4 41.59 5.42 -7.67
N GLY A 5 41.97 4.38 -8.41
CA GLY A 5 42.47 3.11 -7.87
C GLY A 5 41.71 1.86 -8.32
N LEU A 6 40.63 2.01 -9.09
CA LEU A 6 39.90 0.88 -9.66
C LEU A 6 40.66 0.30 -10.86
N ASN A 7 40.74 -1.04 -10.94
CA ASN A 7 41.24 -1.70 -12.13
C ASN A 7 40.20 -1.62 -13.28
N ASN A 8 40.62 -1.92 -14.51
CA ASN A 8 39.77 -1.81 -15.70
C ASN A 8 38.48 -2.64 -15.60
N VAL A 9 38.51 -3.78 -14.92
CA VAL A 9 37.33 -4.65 -14.73
C VAL A 9 36.33 -4.02 -13.77
N GLN A 10 36.82 -3.43 -12.68
CA GLN A 10 35.98 -2.71 -11.71
C GLN A 10 35.37 -1.46 -12.34
N LEU A 11 36.13 -0.71 -13.14
CA LEU A 11 35.63 0.43 -13.91
C LEU A 11 34.54 0.01 -14.89
N LEU A 12 34.73 -1.09 -15.63
CA LEU A 12 33.71 -1.62 -16.52
C LEU A 12 32.45 -2.03 -15.77
N THR A 13 32.61 -2.71 -14.62
CA THR A 13 31.49 -3.16 -13.80
C THR A 13 30.66 -1.98 -13.28
N VAL A 14 31.32 -0.94 -12.76
CA VAL A 14 30.66 0.30 -12.32
C VAL A 14 29.95 0.98 -13.50
N TYR A 15 30.59 1.04 -14.67
CA TYR A 15 30.01 1.63 -15.87
C TYR A 15 28.75 0.87 -16.33
N TYR A 16 28.83 -0.46 -16.49
CA TYR A 16 27.71 -1.28 -16.94
C TYR A 16 26.55 -1.29 -15.93
N ASN A 17 26.84 -1.37 -14.63
CA ASN A 17 25.80 -1.27 -13.61
C ASN A 17 25.12 0.10 -13.64
N SER A 18 25.91 1.19 -13.72
CA SER A 18 25.35 2.54 -13.82
C SER A 18 24.51 2.71 -15.09
N LEU A 19 24.97 2.19 -16.22
CA LEU A 19 24.25 2.25 -17.49
C LEU A 19 22.94 1.46 -17.44
N LEU A 20 22.97 0.22 -16.93
CA LEU A 20 21.78 -0.60 -16.75
C LEU A 20 20.79 0.07 -15.81
N THR A 21 21.25 0.66 -14.71
CA THR A 21 20.40 1.43 -13.79
C THR A 21 19.77 2.63 -14.47
N VAL A 22 20.52 3.41 -15.25
CA VAL A 22 19.96 4.56 -16.00
C VAL A 22 18.93 4.12 -17.03
N VAL A 23 19.22 3.07 -17.81
CA VAL A 23 18.29 2.52 -18.81
C VAL A 23 17.03 2.01 -18.12
N TRP A 24 17.19 1.31 -17.00
CA TRP A 24 16.10 0.80 -16.19
C TRP A 24 15.24 1.94 -15.63
N ILE A 25 15.84 3.00 -15.05
CA ILE A 25 15.11 4.18 -14.53
C ILE A 25 14.31 4.84 -15.66
N LEU A 26 14.93 5.06 -16.84
CA LEU A 26 14.24 5.67 -17.97
C LEU A 26 13.05 4.82 -18.43
N PHE A 27 13.25 3.50 -18.56
CA PHE A 27 12.18 2.58 -18.92
C PHE A 27 11.07 2.57 -17.88
N PHE A 28 11.41 2.51 -16.59
CA PHE A 28 10.47 2.55 -15.47
C PHE A 28 9.65 3.83 -15.49
N VAL A 29 10.28 4.99 -15.60
CA VAL A 29 9.59 6.30 -15.62
C VAL A 29 8.66 6.39 -16.84
N ILE A 30 9.12 5.99 -18.02
CA ILE A 30 8.29 6.00 -19.24
C ILE A 30 7.11 5.04 -19.10
N PHE A 31 7.35 3.82 -18.63
CA PHE A 31 6.31 2.82 -18.42
C PHE A 31 5.27 3.32 -17.41
N VAL A 32 5.72 3.78 -16.24
CA VAL A 32 4.84 4.30 -15.19
C VAL A 32 3.99 5.46 -15.71
N LEU A 33 4.59 6.44 -16.38
CA LEU A 33 3.83 7.58 -16.92
C LEU A 33 2.83 7.18 -18.01
N ALA A 34 3.25 6.34 -18.97
CA ALA A 34 2.39 5.86 -20.04
C ALA A 34 1.23 5.01 -19.49
N PHE A 35 1.54 4.13 -18.55
CA PHE A 35 0.57 3.25 -17.91
C PHE A 35 -0.38 4.02 -17.00
N MET A 36 0.11 4.97 -16.20
CA MET A 36 -0.72 5.88 -15.41
C MET A 36 -1.70 6.63 -16.31
N THR A 37 -1.22 7.19 -17.43
CA THR A 37 -2.07 7.91 -18.39
C THR A 37 -3.15 6.99 -18.96
N PHE A 38 -2.80 5.75 -19.32
CA PHE A 38 -3.75 4.76 -19.80
C PHE A 38 -4.80 4.41 -18.74
N ILE A 39 -4.37 4.11 -17.51
CA ILE A 39 -5.27 3.77 -16.40
C ILE A 39 -6.16 4.94 -16.03
N PHE A 40 -5.64 6.15 -15.89
CA PHE A 40 -6.48 7.33 -15.59
C PHE A 40 -7.49 7.60 -16.68
N LYS A 41 -7.11 7.44 -17.95
CA LYS A 41 -8.03 7.56 -19.08
C LYS A 41 -9.09 6.47 -19.05
N TRP A 42 -8.70 5.23 -18.81
CA TRP A 42 -9.60 4.09 -18.76
C TRP A 42 -10.55 4.13 -17.56
N VAL A 43 -10.03 4.44 -16.36
CA VAL A 43 -10.80 4.67 -15.15
C VAL A 43 -11.72 5.89 -15.31
N GLY A 44 -11.24 6.96 -15.92
CA GLY A 44 -12.04 8.13 -16.30
C GLY A 44 -13.21 7.76 -17.20
N GLN A 45 -12.97 6.94 -18.24
CA GLN A 45 -14.03 6.41 -19.10
C GLN A 45 -15.04 5.57 -18.31
N GLN A 46 -14.58 4.74 -17.37
CA GLN A 46 -15.50 3.98 -16.50
C GLN A 46 -16.33 4.90 -15.58
N PHE A 47 -15.80 6.07 -15.19
CA PHE A 47 -16.56 7.07 -14.43
C PHE A 47 -17.59 7.80 -15.29
N GLU A 48 -17.21 8.23 -16.50
CA GLU A 48 -18.13 8.86 -17.46
C GLU A 48 -19.30 7.92 -17.78
N GLU A 49 -19.02 6.64 -18.04
CA GLU A 49 -20.05 5.62 -18.29
C GLU A 49 -21.02 5.44 -17.09
N GLN A 50 -20.55 5.60 -15.85
CA GLN A 50 -21.41 5.54 -14.66
C GLN A 50 -22.24 6.80 -14.46
N GLU A 51 -21.66 7.98 -14.71
CA GLU A 51 -22.37 9.25 -14.56
C GLU A 51 -23.51 9.33 -15.57
N ASP A 52 -23.26 8.97 -16.83
CA ASP A 52 -24.27 8.89 -17.88
C ASP A 52 -25.39 7.89 -17.55
N GLN A 53 -25.05 6.71 -17.02
CA GLN A 53 -26.05 5.75 -16.55
C GLN A 53 -26.87 6.29 -15.37
N SER A 54 -26.25 7.08 -14.48
CA SER A 54 -26.93 7.69 -13.34
C SER A 54 -27.91 8.80 -13.78
N VAL A 55 -27.52 9.63 -14.75
CA VAL A 55 -28.34 10.68 -15.35
C VAL A 55 -29.49 10.07 -16.15
N ALA A 56 -29.21 9.04 -16.95
CA ALA A 56 -30.24 8.30 -17.69
C ALA A 56 -31.28 7.66 -16.75
N ASN A 57 -30.87 7.06 -15.64
CA ASN A 57 -31.79 6.50 -14.63
C ASN A 57 -32.59 7.59 -13.89
N LYS A 58 -32.00 8.77 -13.66
CA LYS A 58 -32.67 9.91 -13.02
C LYS A 58 -33.71 10.54 -13.95
N ASN A 59 -33.39 10.66 -15.24
CA ASN A 59 -34.31 11.11 -16.28
C ASN A 59 -35.46 10.11 -16.46
N SER A 60 -35.19 8.81 -16.55
CA SER A 60 -36.22 7.75 -16.62
C SER A 60 -37.18 7.77 -15.41
N LYS A 61 -36.68 8.00 -14.19
CA LYS A 61 -37.53 8.17 -12.99
C LYS A 61 -38.40 9.42 -13.04
N ASN A 62 -37.92 10.50 -13.65
CA ASN A 62 -38.72 11.71 -13.87
C ASN A 62 -39.76 11.50 -14.98
N THR A 63 -39.46 10.71 -16.03
CA THR A 63 -40.44 10.34 -17.06
C THR A 63 -41.51 9.37 -16.54
N MET A 64 -41.15 8.45 -15.62
CA MET A 64 -42.11 7.59 -14.91
C MET A 64 -43.03 8.34 -13.94
N ARG A 65 -42.72 9.59 -13.57
CA ARG A 65 -43.65 10.43 -12.79
C ARG A 65 -44.76 11.06 -13.64
N LEU A 66 -44.65 10.99 -14.97
CA LEU A 66 -45.60 11.56 -15.93
C LEU A 66 -46.41 10.49 -16.70
N THR A 67 -46.19 9.20 -16.45
CA THR A 67 -46.94 8.12 -17.11
C THR A 67 -47.93 7.46 -16.14
N VAL A 68 -49.19 7.85 -16.32
CA VAL A 68 -50.46 7.17 -16.09
C VAL A 68 -50.45 5.93 -15.16
N ARG A 69 -51.22 6.10 -14.08
CA ARG A 69 -51.86 5.08 -13.23
C ARG A 69 -52.40 3.90 -14.08
N GLY A 70 -51.69 2.77 -14.13
CA GLY A 70 -52.25 1.57 -14.78
C GLY A 70 -51.31 0.40 -15.05
N GLU A 71 -49.99 0.58 -15.16
CA GLU A 71 -49.10 -0.53 -15.50
C GLU A 71 -48.13 -0.89 -14.37
N SER A 72 -48.15 -2.19 -14.00
CA SER A 72 -47.20 -2.82 -13.10
C SER A 72 -45.77 -2.52 -13.57
N PRO A 73 -44.89 -1.93 -12.73
CA PRO A 73 -43.56 -1.58 -13.17
C PRO A 73 -42.79 -2.85 -13.52
N LYS A 74 -42.45 -3.02 -14.81
CA LYS A 74 -41.44 -4.00 -15.24
C LYS A 74 -40.16 -3.70 -14.48
N VAL A 75 -39.80 -4.57 -13.55
CA VAL A 75 -38.54 -4.51 -12.82
C VAL A 75 -37.41 -4.54 -13.85
N SER A 76 -36.75 -3.40 -14.05
CA SER A 76 -35.52 -3.31 -14.81
C SER A 76 -34.51 -4.30 -14.21
N LYS A 77 -34.14 -5.32 -15.00
CA LYS A 77 -33.12 -6.32 -14.66
C LYS A 77 -31.68 -5.77 -14.75
N ASN A 78 -31.50 -4.47 -15.01
CA ASN A 78 -30.19 -3.87 -15.27
C ASN A 78 -29.69 -3.03 -14.08
N GLY A 79 -29.81 -3.54 -12.85
CA GLY A 79 -29.12 -2.95 -11.70
C GLY A 79 -27.64 -3.28 -11.78
N THR A 80 -26.86 -2.50 -12.54
CA THR A 80 -25.40 -2.59 -12.52
C THR A 80 -24.92 -2.38 -11.07
N HIS A 81 -24.30 -3.40 -10.49
CA HIS A 81 -23.69 -3.34 -9.17
C HIS A 81 -22.49 -2.38 -9.21
N SER A 82 -22.74 -1.06 -9.14
CA SER A 82 -21.68 -0.07 -9.05
C SER A 82 -20.99 -0.18 -7.69
N TYR A 83 -19.67 -0.37 -7.72
CA TYR A 83 -18.84 -0.53 -6.52
C TYR A 83 -18.61 0.83 -5.85
N PRO A 84 -18.46 0.91 -4.52
CA PRO A 84 -18.13 2.18 -3.86
C PRO A 84 -16.78 2.73 -4.33
N LEU A 85 -16.64 4.05 -4.43
CA LEU A 85 -15.42 4.71 -4.93
C LEU A 85 -14.14 4.19 -4.26
N GLY A 86 -14.12 4.10 -2.94
CA GLY A 86 -12.94 3.61 -2.23
C GLY A 86 -12.58 2.16 -2.50
N TRP A 87 -13.53 1.33 -2.92
CA TRP A 87 -13.24 -0.02 -3.38
C TRP A 87 -12.44 0.03 -4.69
N TYR A 88 -12.82 0.90 -5.64
CA TYR A 88 -12.07 1.07 -6.89
C TYR A 88 -10.67 1.62 -6.65
N ILE A 89 -10.54 2.62 -5.76
CA ILE A 89 -9.25 3.18 -5.38
C ILE A 89 -8.35 2.07 -4.81
N ALA A 90 -8.84 1.28 -3.85
CA ALA A 90 -8.08 0.17 -3.29
C ALA A 90 -7.73 -0.91 -4.33
N TRP A 91 -8.68 -1.26 -5.21
CA TRP A 91 -8.50 -2.30 -6.23
C TRP A 91 -7.42 -1.92 -7.24
N TYR A 92 -7.57 -0.76 -7.89
CA TYR A 92 -6.63 -0.32 -8.91
C TYR A 92 -5.32 0.17 -8.30
N GLY A 93 -5.37 0.77 -7.12
CA GLY A 93 -4.17 1.14 -6.35
C GLY A 93 -3.31 -0.07 -6.02
N LEU A 94 -3.91 -1.15 -5.48
CA LEU A 94 -3.17 -2.38 -5.17
C LEU A 94 -2.58 -3.02 -6.44
N GLY A 95 -3.37 -3.13 -7.51
CA GLY A 95 -2.89 -3.70 -8.78
C GLY A 95 -1.74 -2.89 -9.38
N PHE A 96 -1.81 -1.56 -9.30
CA PHE A 96 -0.76 -0.68 -9.81
C PHE A 96 0.51 -0.74 -8.97
N ILE A 97 0.39 -0.76 -7.64
CA ILE A 97 1.56 -0.88 -6.77
C ILE A 97 2.27 -2.22 -7.02
N TRP A 98 1.55 -3.35 -7.14
CA TRP A 98 2.17 -4.63 -7.50
C TRP A 98 2.93 -4.61 -8.84
N LEU A 99 2.42 -3.85 -9.82
CA LEU A 99 3.17 -3.65 -11.06
C LEU A 99 4.46 -2.90 -10.82
N ILE A 100 4.41 -1.81 -10.06
CA ILE A 100 5.60 -1.06 -9.68
C ILE A 100 6.61 -1.98 -9.01
N ASP A 101 6.19 -2.77 -8.01
CA ASP A 101 7.07 -3.69 -7.30
C ASP A 101 7.71 -4.70 -8.28
N GLY A 102 6.93 -5.26 -9.21
CA GLY A 102 7.46 -6.12 -10.27
C GLY A 102 8.52 -5.44 -11.14
N PHE A 103 8.35 -4.15 -11.45
CA PHE A 103 9.40 -3.39 -12.13
C PHE A 103 10.59 -3.13 -11.23
N LEU A 104 10.39 -2.76 -9.96
CA LEU A 104 11.48 -2.58 -8.99
C LEU A 104 12.30 -3.86 -8.84
N GLN A 105 11.66 -5.03 -8.88
CA GLN A 105 12.33 -6.34 -8.84
C GLN A 105 13.20 -6.62 -10.08
N SER A 106 12.99 -5.90 -11.19
CA SER A 106 13.83 -5.99 -12.38
C SER A 106 15.13 -5.19 -12.30
N GLN A 107 15.38 -4.48 -11.18
CA GLN A 107 16.67 -3.84 -10.92
C GLN A 107 17.81 -4.88 -10.95
N PRO A 108 18.95 -4.58 -11.61
CA PRO A 108 20.03 -5.55 -11.77
C PRO A 108 20.58 -6.12 -10.45
N GLU A 109 20.63 -5.29 -9.40
CA GLU A 109 21.20 -5.69 -8.11
C GLU A 109 20.34 -6.72 -7.36
N MET A 110 19.04 -6.82 -7.69
CA MET A 110 18.09 -7.74 -7.06
C MET A 110 18.38 -9.22 -7.39
N ALA A 111 19.02 -9.47 -8.54
CA ALA A 111 19.42 -10.81 -8.96
C ALA A 111 20.76 -11.27 -8.35
N LEU A 112 21.48 -10.36 -7.68
CA LEU A 112 22.82 -10.60 -7.15
C LEU A 112 22.81 -10.98 -5.66
N PRO A 113 23.82 -11.72 -5.16
CA PRO A 113 23.93 -12.07 -3.73
C PRO A 113 23.99 -10.86 -2.78
N ILE A 114 24.34 -9.68 -3.30
CA ILE A 114 24.37 -8.43 -2.54
C ILE A 114 22.98 -8.04 -2.01
N PHE A 115 21.93 -8.32 -2.77
CA PHE A 115 20.54 -8.13 -2.36
C PHE A 115 20.22 -8.95 -1.11
N VAL A 116 20.54 -10.25 -1.13
CA VAL A 116 20.31 -11.14 0.02
C VAL A 116 21.06 -10.64 1.26
N LYS A 117 22.30 -10.19 1.07
CA LYS A 117 23.13 -9.68 2.16
C LYS A 117 22.56 -8.41 2.81
N PHE A 118 22.13 -7.44 2.00
CA PHE A 118 21.72 -6.13 2.52
C PHE A 118 20.23 -6.03 2.85
N VAL A 119 19.38 -6.88 2.26
CA VAL A 119 17.93 -6.86 2.48
C VAL A 119 17.50 -7.97 3.43
N PHE A 120 17.80 -9.24 3.14
CA PHE A 120 17.29 -10.33 3.97
C PHE A 120 18.13 -10.58 5.23
N ASN A 121 19.46 -10.69 5.08
CA ASN A 121 20.33 -11.00 6.22
C ASN A 121 20.34 -9.88 7.26
N SER A 122 20.26 -8.62 6.83
CA SER A 122 20.23 -7.46 7.72
C SER A 122 19.00 -7.49 8.64
N VAL A 123 17.83 -7.81 8.08
CA VAL A 123 16.59 -7.95 8.85
C VAL A 123 16.66 -9.18 9.73
N ALA A 124 17.04 -10.34 9.20
CA ALA A 124 17.08 -11.61 9.93
C ALA A 124 17.96 -11.57 11.18
N GLN A 125 19.12 -10.91 11.12
CA GLN A 125 20.05 -10.76 12.25
C GLN A 125 19.49 -9.96 13.43
N SER A 126 18.48 -9.13 13.19
CA SER A 126 17.82 -8.34 14.23
C SER A 126 16.62 -9.05 14.88
N GLN A 127 16.22 -10.22 14.35
CA GLN A 127 15.04 -10.93 14.82
C GLN A 127 15.33 -11.92 15.96
N PRO A 128 14.32 -12.28 16.77
CA PRO A 128 14.45 -13.39 17.72
C PRO A 128 14.76 -14.71 17.01
N GLY A 129 15.52 -15.60 17.67
CA GLY A 129 16.04 -16.83 17.06
C GLY A 129 15.00 -17.74 16.38
N TRP A 130 13.76 -17.80 16.89
CA TRP A 130 12.69 -18.58 16.25
C TRP A 130 12.27 -18.01 14.88
N LEU A 131 12.22 -16.68 14.76
CA LEU A 131 11.83 -15.99 13.53
C LEU A 131 13.01 -15.94 12.57
N GLN A 132 14.22 -15.69 13.09
CA GLN A 132 15.45 -15.79 12.34
C GLN A 132 15.56 -17.17 11.66
N HIS A 133 15.25 -18.27 12.34
CA HIS A 133 15.29 -19.61 11.74
C HIS A 133 14.32 -19.78 10.56
N ILE A 134 13.12 -19.18 10.63
CA ILE A 134 12.14 -19.20 9.53
C ILE A 134 12.66 -18.36 8.35
N MET A 135 13.27 -17.20 8.63
CA MET A 135 13.87 -16.36 7.60
C MET A 135 15.07 -17.03 6.95
N ASP A 136 15.95 -17.66 7.74
CA ASP A 136 17.14 -18.39 7.26
C ASP A 136 16.76 -19.52 6.29
N PHE A 137 15.62 -20.19 6.52
CA PHE A 137 15.06 -21.14 5.56
C PHE A 137 14.73 -20.45 4.22
N GLY A 138 14.03 -19.32 4.26
CA GLY A 138 13.72 -18.53 3.05
C GLY A 138 14.97 -18.02 2.33
N ILE A 139 15.96 -17.53 3.08
CA ILE A 139 17.26 -17.07 2.57
C ILE A 139 18.01 -18.22 1.91
N THR A 140 17.99 -19.41 2.52
CA THR A 140 18.63 -20.62 1.95
C THR A 140 17.97 -21.01 0.64
N MET A 141 16.64 -21.03 0.58
CA MET A 141 15.89 -21.31 -0.65
C MET A 141 16.18 -20.26 -1.75
N TRP A 142 16.24 -18.98 -1.38
CA TRP A 142 16.55 -17.90 -2.32
C TRP A 142 17.96 -18.04 -2.91
N ASN A 143 18.94 -18.43 -2.09
CA ASN A 143 20.35 -18.59 -2.49
C ASN A 143 20.63 -19.79 -3.38
N GLN A 144 19.68 -20.74 -3.54
CA GLN A 144 19.87 -21.88 -4.45
C GLN A 144 20.00 -21.43 -5.91
N ASP A 145 19.23 -20.42 -6.29
CA ASP A 145 19.29 -19.78 -7.62
C ASP A 145 18.80 -18.33 -7.49
N THR A 146 19.69 -17.39 -7.15
CA THR A 146 19.32 -16.00 -6.91
C THR A 146 18.70 -15.34 -8.15
N VAL A 147 19.16 -15.72 -9.34
CA VAL A 147 18.67 -15.16 -10.61
C VAL A 147 17.29 -15.73 -10.92
N GLY A 148 17.13 -17.05 -10.88
CA GLY A 148 15.85 -17.71 -11.12
C GLY A 148 14.78 -17.29 -10.12
N ASN A 149 15.12 -17.21 -8.83
CA ASN A 149 14.20 -16.75 -7.79
C ASN A 149 13.81 -15.28 -7.96
N ASN A 150 14.75 -14.41 -8.36
CA ASN A 150 14.44 -13.02 -8.68
C ASN A 150 13.48 -12.89 -9.87
N ILE A 151 13.73 -13.66 -10.95
CA ILE A 151 12.84 -13.71 -12.12
C ILE A 151 11.45 -14.22 -11.72
N ALA A 152 11.38 -15.26 -10.89
CA ALA A 152 10.11 -15.79 -10.40
C ALA A 152 9.33 -14.76 -9.57
N ALA A 153 10.01 -14.04 -8.67
CA ALA A 153 9.41 -12.96 -7.88
C ALA A 153 8.88 -11.82 -8.77
N LEU A 154 9.68 -11.36 -9.74
CA LEU A 154 9.31 -10.37 -10.73
C LEU A 154 8.05 -10.78 -11.50
N LEU A 155 8.03 -12.01 -12.03
CA LEU A 155 6.90 -12.52 -12.79
C LEU A 155 5.65 -12.68 -11.93
N ALA A 156 5.81 -13.10 -10.67
CA ALA A 156 4.70 -13.20 -9.73
C ALA A 156 4.08 -11.82 -9.45
N GLN A 157 4.89 -10.81 -9.14
CA GLN A 157 4.43 -9.44 -8.86
C GLN A 157 3.74 -8.83 -10.09
N LEU A 158 4.33 -8.95 -11.28
CA LEU A 158 3.70 -8.47 -12.52
C LEU A 158 2.38 -9.22 -12.83
N ALA A 159 2.36 -10.55 -12.66
CA ALA A 159 1.15 -11.34 -12.90
C ALA A 159 0.03 -10.99 -11.91
N ILE A 160 0.36 -10.74 -10.65
CA ILE A 160 -0.59 -10.25 -9.65
C ILE A 160 -1.11 -8.88 -10.05
N GLY A 161 -0.23 -7.94 -10.36
CA GLY A 161 -0.60 -6.57 -10.75
C GLY A 161 -1.51 -6.55 -11.99
N VAL A 162 -1.07 -7.14 -13.11
CA VAL A 162 -1.88 -7.25 -14.33
C VAL A 162 -3.19 -7.98 -14.05
N GLY A 163 -3.12 -9.11 -13.32
CA GLY A 163 -4.28 -9.92 -12.99
C GLY A 163 -5.36 -9.12 -12.25
N ILE A 164 -4.98 -8.35 -11.23
CA ILE A 164 -5.90 -7.46 -10.49
C ILE A 164 -6.52 -6.43 -11.45
N LEU A 165 -5.71 -5.81 -12.31
CA LEU A 165 -6.17 -4.75 -13.22
C LEU A 165 -7.14 -5.25 -14.30
N THR A 166 -7.23 -6.56 -14.56
CA THR A 166 -8.30 -7.15 -15.41
C THR A 166 -9.71 -7.00 -14.81
N GLY A 167 -9.81 -6.63 -13.53
CA GLY A 167 -11.06 -6.34 -12.83
C GLY A 167 -11.68 -7.56 -12.13
N ARG A 168 -12.50 -7.29 -11.11
CA ARG A 168 -13.09 -8.31 -10.21
C ARG A 168 -14.00 -9.32 -10.90
N ASN A 169 -14.70 -8.90 -11.95
CA ASN A 169 -15.66 -9.74 -12.65
C ASN A 169 -14.95 -10.84 -13.45
N HIS A 170 -13.73 -10.55 -13.93
CA HIS A 170 -12.88 -11.51 -14.61
C HIS A 170 -12.31 -12.53 -13.61
N TRP A 171 -12.15 -13.78 -14.05
CA TRP A 171 -11.62 -14.83 -13.18
C TRP A 171 -10.18 -14.55 -12.73
N TRP A 172 -9.35 -14.03 -13.64
CA TRP A 172 -7.98 -13.56 -13.37
C TRP A 172 -7.90 -12.59 -12.20
N GLY A 173 -8.76 -11.55 -12.16
CA GLY A 173 -8.78 -10.59 -11.05
C GLY A 173 -9.13 -11.22 -9.70
N ARG A 174 -9.93 -12.30 -9.66
CA ARG A 174 -10.23 -12.99 -8.40
C ARG A 174 -9.05 -13.83 -7.93
N VAL A 175 -8.41 -14.55 -8.84
CA VAL A 175 -7.22 -15.36 -8.54
C VAL A 175 -6.06 -14.46 -8.12
N ALA A 176 -5.86 -13.34 -8.80
CA ALA A 176 -4.78 -12.42 -8.54
C ALA A 176 -4.86 -11.78 -7.15
N ILE A 177 -6.05 -11.49 -6.61
CA ILE A 177 -6.18 -11.01 -5.23
C ILE A 177 -5.82 -12.09 -4.19
N TRP A 178 -6.15 -13.36 -4.45
CA TRP A 178 -5.71 -14.46 -3.58
C TRP A 178 -4.19 -14.64 -3.66
N ALA A 179 -3.63 -14.56 -4.87
CA ALA A 179 -2.18 -14.60 -5.07
C ALA A 179 -1.49 -13.43 -4.35
N SER A 180 -2.04 -12.20 -4.46
CA SER A 180 -1.59 -11.02 -3.71
C SER A 180 -1.54 -11.28 -2.20
N LEU A 181 -2.60 -11.87 -1.63
CA LEU A 181 -2.66 -12.19 -0.21
C LEU A 181 -1.56 -13.19 0.20
N VAL A 182 -1.41 -14.28 -0.55
CA VAL A 182 -0.42 -15.33 -0.23
C VAL A 182 1.01 -14.81 -0.42
N TRP A 183 1.26 -14.09 -1.50
CA TRP A 183 2.58 -13.53 -1.81
C TRP A 183 2.99 -12.47 -0.78
N ALA A 184 2.07 -11.57 -0.40
CA ALA A 184 2.29 -10.61 0.68
C ALA A 184 2.59 -11.31 2.02
N LEU A 185 1.92 -12.42 2.34
CA LEU A 185 2.22 -13.18 3.55
C LEU A 185 3.64 -13.77 3.53
N ILE A 186 4.07 -14.32 2.39
CA ILE A 186 5.43 -14.86 2.23
C ILE A 186 6.48 -13.75 2.44
N ILE A 187 6.30 -12.60 1.78
CA ILE A 187 7.20 -11.44 1.92
C ILE A 187 7.20 -10.95 3.37
N TRP A 188 6.04 -10.81 4.00
CA TRP A 188 5.95 -10.28 5.35
C TRP A 188 6.70 -11.15 6.37
N VAL A 189 6.61 -12.49 6.24
CA VAL A 189 7.28 -13.42 7.15
C VAL A 189 8.76 -13.56 6.83
N MET A 190 9.10 -13.87 5.57
CA MET A 190 10.45 -14.28 5.18
C MET A 190 11.33 -13.10 4.72
N GLY A 191 10.73 -12.08 4.10
CA GLY A 191 11.43 -10.91 3.59
C GLY A 191 11.53 -9.76 4.60
N GLU A 192 10.45 -9.49 5.32
CA GLU A 192 10.35 -8.34 6.24
C GLU A 192 10.53 -8.70 7.72
N GLY A 193 10.63 -9.98 8.06
CA GLY A 193 10.78 -10.42 9.47
C GLY A 193 9.61 -9.97 10.34
N LEU A 194 8.37 -10.13 9.85
CA LEU A 194 7.14 -9.63 10.46
C LEU A 194 7.16 -8.10 10.67
N GLY A 195 7.87 -7.39 9.78
CA GLY A 195 8.03 -5.94 9.80
C GLY A 195 8.59 -5.42 11.11
N ASN A 196 9.64 -6.06 11.62
CA ASN A 196 10.36 -5.65 12.83
C ASN A 196 9.51 -5.55 14.12
N LEU A 197 8.34 -6.19 14.15
CA LEU A 197 7.45 -6.16 15.32
C LEU A 197 8.06 -6.77 16.59
N PHE A 198 9.03 -7.67 16.45
CA PHE A 198 9.68 -8.40 17.55
C PHE A 198 11.12 -7.97 17.83
N SER A 199 11.62 -6.95 17.15
CA SER A 199 12.94 -6.35 17.40
C SER A 199 12.77 -5.03 18.14
N SER A 200 12.91 -3.91 17.44
CA SER A 200 12.59 -2.57 17.94
C SER A 200 11.57 -1.96 16.99
N PRO A 201 10.25 -2.05 17.27
CA PRO A 201 9.25 -1.56 16.34
C PRO A 201 9.16 -0.03 16.31
N SER A 202 9.20 0.53 15.11
CA SER A 202 8.97 1.96 14.85
C SER A 202 8.44 2.19 13.45
N TYR A 203 7.71 3.27 13.24
CA TYR A 203 7.35 3.66 11.88
C TYR A 203 8.61 3.94 11.03
N TRP A 204 9.66 4.49 11.66
CA TRP A 204 10.90 4.88 10.99
C TRP A 204 11.68 3.73 10.39
N ASN A 205 11.55 2.51 10.92
CA ASN A 205 12.25 1.33 10.40
C ASN A 205 11.34 0.37 9.64
N GLY A 206 10.20 0.86 9.14
CA GLY A 206 9.32 0.04 8.34
C GLY A 206 8.36 -0.85 9.13
N SER A 207 8.13 -0.63 10.43
CA SER A 207 7.15 -1.43 11.19
C SER A 207 5.71 -0.95 10.96
N PRO A 208 4.72 -1.83 10.73
CA PRO A 208 4.72 -3.30 10.87
C PRO A 208 5.01 -4.08 9.57
N GLY A 209 5.62 -3.44 8.57
CA GLY A 209 5.93 -4.02 7.26
C GLY A 209 4.96 -3.58 6.17
N ALA A 210 5.47 -3.34 4.97
CA ALA A 210 4.66 -2.95 3.82
C ALA A 210 3.77 -4.11 3.39
N ALA A 211 4.34 -5.32 3.33
CA ALA A 211 3.64 -6.54 2.95
C ALA A 211 2.42 -6.85 3.83
N LEU A 212 2.43 -6.50 5.13
CA LEU A 212 1.24 -6.60 5.98
C LEU A 212 0.08 -5.77 5.44
N ILE A 213 0.37 -4.59 4.88
CA ILE A 213 -0.64 -3.68 4.35
C ILE A 213 -1.18 -4.18 3.02
N TYR A 214 -0.35 -4.75 2.14
CA TYR A 214 -0.84 -5.48 0.94
C TYR A 214 -1.79 -6.60 1.34
N MET A 215 -1.43 -7.38 2.35
CA MET A 215 -2.27 -8.45 2.88
C MET A 215 -3.61 -7.91 3.40
N LEU A 216 -3.61 -6.84 4.19
CA LEU A 216 -4.83 -6.20 4.69
C LEU A 216 -5.72 -5.67 3.56
N ILE A 217 -5.15 -4.98 2.57
CA ILE A 217 -5.92 -4.50 1.40
C ILE A 217 -6.51 -5.70 0.64
N SER A 218 -5.72 -6.75 0.42
CA SER A 218 -6.17 -7.97 -0.26
C SER A 218 -7.36 -8.61 0.48
N ILE A 219 -7.27 -8.74 1.82
CA ILE A 219 -8.35 -9.25 2.66
C ILE A 219 -9.62 -8.38 2.50
N TYR A 220 -9.49 -7.06 2.56
CA TYR A 220 -10.64 -6.16 2.39
C TYR A 220 -11.27 -6.28 1.00
N LEU A 221 -10.48 -6.46 -0.06
CA LEU A 221 -10.98 -6.64 -1.42
C LEU A 221 -11.64 -8.03 -1.63
N LEU A 222 -11.22 -9.05 -0.87
CA LEU A 222 -11.90 -10.36 -0.83
C LEU A 222 -13.21 -10.33 -0.06
N MET A 223 -13.38 -9.41 0.89
CA MET A 223 -14.61 -9.31 1.67
C MET A 223 -15.84 -8.98 0.80
N PRO A 224 -17.03 -9.47 1.17
CA PRO A 224 -18.27 -9.15 0.49
C PRO A 224 -18.51 -7.64 0.32
N LEU A 225 -18.92 -7.21 -0.88
CA LEU A 225 -19.15 -5.80 -1.23
C LEU A 225 -20.10 -5.04 -0.31
N ARG A 226 -21.03 -5.75 0.34
CA ARG A 226 -21.91 -5.17 1.39
C ARG A 226 -21.12 -4.48 2.51
N PHE A 227 -19.92 -4.94 2.85
CA PHE A 227 -19.09 -4.32 3.88
C PHE A 227 -18.51 -2.97 3.43
N TRP A 228 -18.14 -2.87 2.16
CA TRP A 228 -17.76 -1.60 1.54
C TRP A 228 -18.96 -0.67 1.43
N ALA A 229 -20.09 -1.15 0.90
CA ALA A 229 -21.31 -0.35 0.70
C ALA A 229 -21.91 0.21 2.01
N THR A 230 -21.75 -0.51 3.13
CA THR A 230 -22.20 -0.06 4.45
C THR A 230 -21.17 0.83 5.17
N GLY A 231 -19.97 1.03 4.58
CA GLY A 231 -18.88 1.79 5.19
C GLY A 231 -18.21 1.08 6.37
N LYS A 232 -18.47 -0.22 6.57
CA LYS A 232 -17.85 -1.01 7.65
C LYS A 232 -16.34 -1.12 7.47
N ILE A 233 -15.88 -1.43 6.25
CA ILE A 233 -14.44 -1.48 5.93
C ILE A 233 -13.78 -0.16 6.30
N ALA A 234 -14.30 0.97 5.81
CA ALA A 234 -13.74 2.27 6.13
C ALA A 234 -13.70 2.56 7.64
N LYS A 235 -14.75 2.23 8.39
CA LYS A 235 -14.77 2.39 9.85
C LYS A 235 -13.69 1.52 10.53
N TRP A 236 -13.58 0.25 10.14
CA TRP A 236 -12.60 -0.68 10.70
C TRP A 236 -11.18 -0.28 10.35
N THR A 237 -10.93 0.12 9.10
CA THR A 237 -9.62 0.56 8.64
C THR A 237 -9.16 1.81 9.40
N ILE A 238 -9.98 2.86 9.47
CA ILE A 238 -9.58 4.09 10.17
C ILE A 238 -9.36 3.84 11.67
N ALA A 239 -10.20 3.01 12.30
CA ALA A 239 -9.99 2.63 13.69
C ALA A 239 -8.72 1.77 13.87
N GLY A 240 -8.48 0.81 12.99
CA GLY A 240 -7.30 -0.08 13.03
C GLY A 240 -6.00 0.69 12.81
N LEU A 241 -5.96 1.57 11.81
CA LEU A 241 -4.83 2.49 11.60
C LEU A 241 -4.62 3.39 12.82
N GLY A 242 -5.71 3.90 13.41
CA GLY A 242 -5.65 4.69 14.65
C GLY A 242 -5.02 3.92 15.80
N ILE A 243 -5.45 2.68 16.04
CA ILE A 243 -4.87 1.78 17.05
C ILE A 243 -3.39 1.54 16.74
N GLN A 244 -3.05 1.29 15.48
CA GLN A 244 -1.69 0.96 15.11
C GLN A 244 -0.72 2.14 15.32
N TRP A 245 -1.14 3.37 14.99
CA TRP A 245 -0.36 4.56 15.34
C TRP A 245 -0.11 4.67 16.85
N LEU A 246 -1.10 4.33 17.67
CA LEU A 246 -0.94 4.32 19.13
C LEU A 246 0.00 3.21 19.60
N ILE A 247 -0.04 2.03 18.97
CA ILE A 247 0.89 0.93 19.26
C ILE A 247 2.33 1.36 18.91
N LEU A 248 2.55 1.96 17.74
CA LEU A 248 3.87 2.44 17.34
C LEU A 248 4.35 3.61 18.20
N ALA A 249 3.46 4.52 18.59
CA ALA A 249 3.79 5.58 19.55
C ALA A 249 4.20 5.01 20.91
N PHE A 250 3.48 4.00 21.38
CA PHE A 250 3.82 3.30 22.61
C PHE A 250 5.14 2.53 22.50
N ALA A 251 5.38 1.84 21.38
CA ALA A 251 6.67 1.20 21.15
C ALA A 251 7.81 2.23 21.13
N GLN A 252 7.61 3.37 20.48
CA GLN A 252 8.65 4.36 20.28
C GLN A 252 8.94 5.20 21.55
N ILE A 253 7.99 5.29 22.49
CA ILE A 253 8.20 5.91 23.81
C ILE A 253 8.89 4.99 24.83
N LEU A 254 8.89 3.66 24.61
CA LEU A 254 9.53 2.73 25.54
C LEU A 254 11.06 2.88 25.48
N PRO A 255 11.74 3.19 26.61
CA PRO A 255 13.19 3.35 26.63
C PRO A 255 13.96 2.10 26.19
N SER A 256 13.37 0.91 26.40
CA SER A 256 13.95 -0.38 26.00
C SER A 256 14.18 -0.51 24.49
N ASN A 257 13.43 0.24 23.68
CA ASN A 257 13.56 0.21 22.22
C ASN A 257 14.65 1.18 21.70
N GLY A 258 15.29 1.96 22.58
CA GLY A 258 16.54 2.67 22.29
C GLY A 258 16.43 3.97 21.49
N TYR A 259 15.23 4.42 21.10
CA TYR A 259 15.02 5.61 20.25
C TYR A 259 15.38 6.97 20.89
N TYR A 260 15.79 6.98 22.15
CA TYR A 260 16.35 8.16 22.81
C TYR A 260 17.85 8.31 22.62
N SER A 261 18.52 7.26 22.12
CA SER A 261 19.95 7.31 21.78
C SER A 261 20.17 8.07 20.47
N SER A 262 21.35 8.70 20.35
CA SER A 262 21.73 9.44 19.14
C SER A 262 21.85 8.55 17.92
N ASP A 263 22.13 7.26 18.09
CA ASP A 263 22.39 6.32 17.00
C ASP A 263 21.13 5.67 16.41
N ALA A 264 20.06 5.51 17.21
CA ALA A 264 18.89 4.72 16.80
C ALA A 264 18.18 5.26 15.55
N LEU A 265 17.73 6.52 15.56
CA LEU A 265 17.09 7.13 14.39
C LEU A 265 18.13 7.57 13.34
N TYR A 266 19.32 7.98 13.78
CA TYR A 266 20.42 8.37 12.92
C TYR A 266 20.81 7.24 11.96
N SER A 267 21.08 6.04 12.47
CA SER A 267 21.57 4.91 11.68
C SER A 267 20.60 4.50 10.59
N ILE A 268 19.28 4.54 10.86
CA ILE A 268 18.23 4.27 9.86
C ILE A 268 18.39 5.21 8.66
N VAL A 269 18.39 6.52 8.89
CA VAL A 269 18.42 7.52 7.81
C VAL A 269 19.81 7.66 7.19
N ALA A 270 20.86 7.51 7.98
CA ALA A 270 22.24 7.56 7.51
C ALA A 270 22.55 6.40 6.56
N ASN A 271 22.05 5.19 6.83
CA ASN A 271 22.21 4.05 5.93
C ASN A 271 21.57 4.31 4.56
N LEU A 272 20.37 4.90 4.53
CA LEU A 272 19.71 5.29 3.28
C LEU A 272 20.50 6.36 2.53
N SER A 273 21.01 7.38 3.24
CA SER A 273 21.80 8.46 2.63
C SER A 273 23.07 7.99 1.91
N ASN A 274 23.60 6.83 2.29
CA ASN A 274 24.80 6.24 1.71
C ASN A 274 24.52 5.34 0.49
N MET A 275 23.25 5.10 0.14
CA MET A 275 22.90 4.35 -1.06
C MET A 275 23.23 5.16 -2.33
N PRO A 276 23.55 4.50 -3.46
CA PRO A 276 23.76 5.21 -4.73
C PRO A 276 22.48 5.91 -5.19
N GLN A 277 22.40 7.24 -5.08
CA GLN A 277 21.20 8.00 -5.42
C GLN A 277 21.52 9.47 -5.80
N PRO A 278 20.56 10.25 -6.36
CA PRO A 278 20.78 11.66 -6.68
C PRO A 278 21.21 12.49 -5.47
N ILE A 279 22.18 13.39 -5.69
CA ILE A 279 22.81 14.21 -4.63
C ILE A 279 21.78 15.02 -3.83
N VAL A 280 20.71 15.50 -4.47
CA VAL A 280 19.66 16.27 -3.79
C VAL A 280 18.97 15.43 -2.71
N LEU A 281 18.73 14.15 -2.98
CA LEU A 281 18.09 13.24 -2.04
C LEU A 281 19.06 12.80 -0.95
N SER A 282 20.26 12.32 -1.32
CA SER A 282 21.26 11.92 -0.34
C SER A 282 21.61 13.05 0.63
N ASN A 283 21.73 14.29 0.15
CA ASN A 283 22.00 15.46 1.01
C ASN A 283 20.83 15.74 1.96
N SER A 284 19.58 15.64 1.49
CA SER A 284 18.40 15.85 2.33
C SER A 284 18.33 14.83 3.48
N LEU A 285 18.62 13.57 3.18
CA LEU A 285 18.71 12.49 4.18
C LEU A 285 19.87 12.71 5.14
N GLN A 286 21.04 13.10 4.63
CA GLN A 286 22.21 13.36 5.47
C GLN A 286 21.96 14.51 6.46
N VAL A 287 21.30 15.58 6.02
CA VAL A 287 20.89 16.69 6.90
C VAL A 287 19.91 16.21 7.97
N ALA A 288 18.92 15.40 7.60
CA ALA A 288 17.96 14.83 8.55
C ALA A 288 18.66 13.89 9.55
N ALA A 289 19.53 13.00 9.09
CA ALA A 289 20.30 12.08 9.92
C ALA A 289 21.18 12.85 10.92
N LEU A 290 21.93 13.86 10.47
CA LEU A 290 22.74 14.71 11.36
C LEU A 290 21.88 15.46 12.38
N SER A 291 20.67 15.88 12.02
CA SER A 291 19.73 16.48 12.97
C SER A 291 19.28 15.46 14.04
N MET A 292 19.02 14.21 13.65
CA MET A 292 18.64 13.13 14.56
C MET A 292 19.79 12.76 15.51
N LEU A 293 21.03 12.78 15.01
CA LEU A 293 22.23 12.55 15.82
C LEU A 293 22.38 13.59 16.93
N HIS A 294 22.16 14.88 16.62
CA HIS A 294 22.30 15.98 17.58
C HIS A 294 21.09 16.18 18.49
N HIS A 295 19.88 15.82 18.03
CA HIS A 295 18.63 16.06 18.75
C HIS A 295 17.74 14.81 18.85
N PRO A 296 18.25 13.65 19.34
CA PRO A 296 17.50 12.39 19.33
C PRO A 296 16.21 12.47 20.15
N LEU A 297 16.26 13.12 21.32
CA LEU A 297 15.09 13.31 22.18
C LEU A 297 13.97 14.08 21.45
N LEU A 298 14.32 15.15 20.74
CA LEU A 298 13.35 15.99 20.04
C LEU A 298 12.68 15.20 18.92
N TRP A 299 13.48 14.54 18.07
CA TRP A 299 12.97 13.74 16.96
C TRP A 299 12.06 12.60 17.44
N ASN A 300 12.46 11.92 18.52
CA ASN A 300 11.66 10.84 19.07
C ASN A 300 10.32 11.34 19.64
N LEU A 301 10.35 12.39 20.48
CA LEU A 301 9.14 12.94 21.10
C LEU A 301 8.17 13.55 20.08
N VAL A 302 8.68 14.26 19.06
CA VAL A 302 7.84 14.81 17.98
C VAL A 302 7.18 13.69 17.19
N SER A 303 7.93 12.64 16.84
CA SER A 303 7.37 11.47 16.14
C SER A 303 6.27 10.80 16.95
N VAL A 304 6.51 10.55 18.24
CA VAL A 304 5.53 9.98 19.17
C VAL A 304 4.28 10.87 19.25
N LEU A 305 4.44 12.19 19.38
CA LEU A 305 3.31 13.11 19.46
C LEU A 305 2.47 13.11 18.18
N ILE A 306 3.11 13.13 17.00
CA ILE A 306 2.42 13.06 15.71
C ILE A 306 1.62 11.76 15.60
N MET A 307 2.23 10.62 15.93
CA MET A 307 1.54 9.32 15.92
C MET A 307 0.36 9.28 16.90
N ILE A 308 0.51 9.84 18.11
CA ILE A 308 -0.60 9.95 19.07
C ILE A 308 -1.73 10.83 18.50
N VAL A 309 -1.41 11.99 17.93
CA VAL A 309 -2.40 12.91 17.38
C VAL A 309 -3.17 12.27 16.21
N ILE A 310 -2.47 11.64 15.27
CA ILE A 310 -3.11 10.92 14.15
C ILE A 310 -3.93 9.74 14.68
N GLY A 311 -3.37 8.96 15.60
CA GLY A 311 -4.00 7.79 16.21
C GLY A 311 -5.31 8.13 16.93
N VAL A 312 -5.26 9.08 17.85
CA VAL A 312 -6.41 9.55 18.64
C VAL A 312 -7.45 10.22 17.74
N SER A 313 -7.04 11.10 16.82
CA SER A 313 -7.98 11.82 15.96
C SER A 313 -8.80 10.89 15.06
N GLY A 314 -8.24 9.74 14.65
CA GLY A 314 -8.92 8.72 13.85
C GLY A 314 -10.21 8.15 14.48
N PHE A 315 -10.33 8.17 15.81
CA PHE A 315 -11.54 7.72 16.51
C PHE A 315 -12.68 8.74 16.46
N PHE A 316 -12.39 10.01 16.19
CA PHE A 316 -13.37 11.09 16.23
C PHE A 316 -13.86 11.47 14.83
N LYS A 317 -15.14 11.22 14.56
CA LYS A 317 -15.75 11.57 13.25
C LYS A 317 -15.55 13.04 12.85
N ARG A 318 -15.61 13.96 13.83
CA ARG A 318 -15.42 15.41 13.61
C ARG A 318 -14.00 15.76 13.16
N LEU A 319 -13.00 14.97 13.56
CA LEU A 319 -11.59 15.24 13.27
C LEU A 319 -11.09 14.52 12.01
N ARG A 320 -11.94 13.78 11.29
CA ARG A 320 -11.51 13.04 10.10
C ARG A 320 -10.74 13.90 9.10
N LYS A 321 -11.33 15.03 8.68
CA LYS A 321 -10.69 16.03 7.79
C LYS A 321 -9.25 16.33 8.20
N PHE A 322 -9.07 16.57 9.49
CA PHE A 322 -7.75 16.77 10.09
C PHE A 322 -6.90 15.49 10.04
N THR A 323 -7.42 14.33 10.48
CA THR A 323 -6.71 13.05 10.49
C THR A 323 -6.13 12.65 9.13
N LEU A 324 -6.87 12.78 8.02
CA LEU A 324 -6.28 12.45 6.70
C LEU A 324 -5.20 13.44 6.32
N ILE A 325 -5.45 14.74 6.47
CA ILE A 325 -4.46 15.74 6.05
C ILE A 325 -3.18 15.56 6.85
N SER A 326 -3.28 15.37 8.17
CA SER A 326 -2.12 15.12 9.03
C SER A 326 -1.47 13.78 8.74
N ALA A 327 -2.24 12.70 8.51
CA ALA A 327 -1.69 11.41 8.12
C ALA A 327 -0.97 11.49 6.78
N ILE A 328 -1.59 12.02 5.73
CA ILE A 328 -0.98 12.15 4.40
C ILE A 328 0.27 13.04 4.45
N ALA A 329 0.26 14.14 5.21
CA ALA A 329 1.44 14.97 5.40
C ALA A 329 2.57 14.21 6.11
N TRP A 330 2.25 13.47 7.18
CA TRP A 330 3.21 12.66 7.92
C TRP A 330 3.78 11.51 7.06
N LEU A 331 2.91 10.81 6.33
CA LEU A 331 3.28 9.74 5.40
C LEU A 331 4.15 10.29 4.27
N ALA A 332 3.84 11.44 3.67
CA ALA A 332 4.68 12.04 2.63
C ALA A 332 6.06 12.46 3.18
N PHE A 333 6.10 13.01 4.40
CA PHE A 333 7.35 13.39 5.05
C PHE A 333 8.23 12.16 5.35
N THR A 334 7.65 11.13 5.93
CA THR A 334 8.37 9.89 6.27
C THR A 334 8.72 9.07 5.05
N TRP A 335 7.89 9.05 4.01
CA TRP A 335 8.22 8.40 2.75
C TRP A 335 9.50 8.96 2.12
N TRP A 336 9.68 10.29 2.22
CA TRP A 336 10.90 10.94 1.79
C TRP A 336 12.05 10.64 2.76
N ILE A 337 11.92 11.00 4.04
CA ILE A 337 13.08 11.04 4.95
C ILE A 337 13.43 9.68 5.56
N ALA A 338 12.44 8.84 5.86
CA ALA A 338 12.62 7.57 6.55
C ALA A 338 12.68 6.37 5.60
N GLU A 339 12.06 6.48 4.43
CA GLU A 339 11.90 5.38 3.48
C GLU A 339 12.60 5.64 2.13
N ASP A 340 13.19 6.83 1.93
CA ASP A 340 13.93 7.22 0.72
C ASP A 340 13.19 6.93 -0.60
N PHE A 341 11.85 7.11 -0.57
CA PHE A 341 10.90 6.71 -1.61
C PHE A 341 10.84 5.21 -1.96
N GLY A 342 11.84 4.41 -1.56
CA GLY A 342 11.97 2.99 -1.82
C GLY A 342 12.51 2.60 -3.19
N VAL A 343 12.80 3.55 -4.10
CA VAL A 343 12.97 3.25 -5.53
C VAL A 343 14.35 3.54 -6.13
N LEU A 344 15.21 4.32 -5.47
CA LEU A 344 16.42 4.87 -6.11
C LEU A 344 17.73 4.17 -5.72
N GLY A 345 17.71 3.27 -4.75
CA GLY A 345 18.90 2.64 -4.17
C GLY A 345 19.40 1.36 -4.85
N GLY A 346 18.86 0.95 -6.00
CA GLY A 346 19.29 -0.26 -6.73
C GLY A 346 18.71 -1.59 -6.19
N MET A 347 18.31 -1.62 -4.92
CA MET A 347 17.73 -2.78 -4.23
C MET A 347 16.32 -2.50 -3.66
N GLY A 348 15.63 -1.50 -4.21
CA GLY A 348 14.23 -1.24 -3.85
C GLY A 348 13.34 -2.42 -4.20
N THR A 349 12.57 -2.93 -3.24
CA THR A 349 11.65 -4.06 -3.46
C THR A 349 10.21 -3.61 -3.70
N ASP A 350 9.82 -2.50 -3.09
CA ASP A 350 8.49 -1.90 -3.18
C ASP A 350 8.55 -0.39 -2.92
N LEU A 351 7.38 0.26 -2.88
CA LEU A 351 7.24 1.68 -2.58
C LEU A 351 7.33 2.02 -1.07
N ASN A 352 7.71 1.06 -0.22
CA ASN A 352 7.62 1.07 1.23
C ASN A 352 6.19 1.22 1.77
N MET A 353 6.05 1.39 3.08
CA MET A 353 4.75 1.42 3.76
C MET A 353 3.95 2.66 3.41
N SER A 354 4.57 3.84 3.38
CA SER A 354 3.84 5.12 3.38
C SER A 354 2.79 5.25 2.26
N PRO A 355 3.09 4.86 1.00
CA PRO A 355 2.10 4.90 -0.08
C PRO A 355 0.92 3.93 0.12
N LEU A 356 1.14 2.78 0.76
CA LEU A 356 0.08 1.82 1.07
C LEU A 356 -0.84 2.33 2.20
N TYR A 357 -0.29 2.98 3.21
CA TYR A 357 -1.10 3.68 4.21
C TYR A 357 -1.92 4.79 3.57
N ALA A 358 -1.29 5.59 2.70
CA ALA A 358 -1.98 6.65 1.97
C ALA A 358 -3.13 6.07 1.13
N LEU A 359 -2.89 4.95 0.44
CA LEU A 359 -3.92 4.23 -0.30
C LEU A 359 -5.09 3.81 0.60
N LEU A 360 -4.84 3.24 1.78
CA LEU A 360 -5.88 2.87 2.74
C LEU A 360 -6.67 4.10 3.24
N TYR A 361 -5.97 5.17 3.60
CA TYR A 361 -6.59 6.42 4.06
C TYR A 361 -7.51 7.03 3.00
N ILE A 362 -7.02 7.16 1.76
CA ILE A 362 -7.78 7.72 0.65
C ILE A 362 -8.97 6.81 0.31
N SER A 363 -8.73 5.49 0.26
CA SER A 363 -9.78 4.48 -0.02
C SER A 363 -10.86 4.43 1.04
N CYS A 364 -10.60 4.89 2.27
CA CYS A 364 -11.56 4.83 3.37
C CYS A 364 -12.12 6.20 3.77
N TRP A 365 -11.63 7.28 3.16
CA TRP A 365 -12.00 8.64 3.50
C TRP A 365 -13.47 8.98 3.27
N TRP A 366 -14.01 8.50 2.15
CA TRP A 366 -15.36 8.80 1.62
C TRP A 366 -16.51 8.35 2.54
N TYR A 367 -16.24 7.60 3.60
CA TYR A 367 -17.20 7.27 4.67
C TYR A 367 -17.78 8.52 5.39
N ALA A 368 -17.34 9.73 5.03
CA ALA A 368 -17.89 10.97 5.54
C ALA A 368 -19.24 11.38 4.91
N ASP A 369 -19.53 11.05 3.64
CA ASP A 369 -20.52 11.83 2.87
C ASP A 369 -21.83 11.11 2.49
N ARG A 370 -22.07 9.87 2.91
CA ARG A 370 -23.34 9.19 2.55
C ARG A 370 -23.96 8.41 3.71
N PRO A 371 -25.10 8.87 4.27
CA PRO A 371 -26.02 7.97 4.93
C PRO A 371 -26.65 7.08 3.84
N VAL A 372 -26.05 5.91 3.60
CA VAL A 372 -26.71 4.89 2.76
C VAL A 372 -27.91 4.38 3.55
N SER A 373 -29.06 5.02 3.34
CA SER A 373 -30.34 4.50 3.77
C SER A 373 -30.64 3.26 2.93
N PHE A 374 -30.14 2.11 3.38
CA PHE A 374 -30.62 0.82 2.91
C PHE A 374 -32.02 0.63 3.50
N ARG A 375 -33.02 1.37 3.00
CA ARG A 375 -34.41 1.10 3.30
C ARG A 375 -34.67 -0.32 2.81
N LYS A 376 -34.84 -1.25 3.75
CA LYS A 376 -35.52 -2.53 3.55
C LYS A 376 -36.81 -2.25 2.77
N ARG A 377 -36.80 -2.44 1.45
CA ARG A 377 -37.99 -2.88 0.72
C ARG A 377 -37.93 -4.40 0.66
N ILE A 378 -38.15 -5.02 1.81
CA ILE A 378 -38.83 -6.30 1.84
C ILE A 378 -40.27 -5.92 2.15
N ALA A 379 -40.98 -5.43 1.13
CA ALA A 379 -42.43 -5.55 1.15
C ALA A 379 -42.69 -7.02 0.82
N LEU A 380 -42.89 -7.82 1.86
CA LEU A 380 -43.54 -9.13 1.74
C LEU A 380 -44.89 -8.88 1.05
N PRO A 381 -45.13 -9.35 -0.18
CA PRO A 381 -46.42 -9.26 -0.80
C PRO A 381 -47.16 -10.56 -0.51
N PHE A 382 -47.60 -10.81 0.72
CA PHE A 382 -48.54 -11.90 0.95
C PHE A 382 -49.43 -11.64 2.17
N LEU A 383 -50.73 -11.85 1.93
CA LEU A 383 -51.85 -11.89 2.87
C LEU A 383 -52.55 -10.55 3.20
N SER A 384 -53.23 -9.99 2.20
CA SER A 384 -54.55 -9.41 2.44
C SER A 384 -55.49 -9.76 1.28
N HIS A 385 -56.10 -10.94 1.33
CA HIS A 385 -57.33 -11.19 0.58
C HIS A 385 -58.33 -11.93 1.47
N LYS A 386 -59.33 -11.15 1.90
CA LYS A 386 -60.73 -11.52 2.10
C LYS A 386 -61.03 -12.83 2.86
N LEU A 387 -61.39 -12.68 4.14
CA LEU A 387 -62.55 -13.38 4.70
C LEU A 387 -63.39 -12.38 5.50
N SER A 388 -64.40 -11.84 4.84
CA SER A 388 -65.60 -11.30 5.50
C SER A 388 -66.83 -11.82 4.74
N ALA A 389 -67.70 -12.52 5.49
CA ALA A 389 -69.09 -12.82 5.18
C ALA A 389 -69.41 -13.74 3.99
N ARG A 390 -69.56 -15.04 4.25
CA ARG A 390 -70.86 -15.69 4.49
C ARG A 390 -70.67 -17.02 5.20
#